data_AF-A0A354FSG0-F1
#
_entry.id   AF-A0A354FSG0-F1
#
_cell.length_a   1.000
_cell.length_b   1.000
_cell.length_c   1.000
_cell.angle_alpha   90.00
_cell.angle_beta   90.00
_cell.angle_gamma   90.00
#
_symmetry.space_group_name_H-M   'P 1'
#
loop_
_entity.id
_entity.type
_entity.pdbx_description
1 polymer ?
#
loop_
_entity_poly.entity_id
_entity_poly.type
_entity_poly.pdbx_seq_one_letter_code
_entity_poly.pdbx_strand_id
1 'polypeptide(L)'
;MEIVESEDSSDFIDLSVVLQPEIKDQPNINSPIQQPETSDKITPPKIKEITEFELGDLVSRPGLDAYREFARGESPDRLFELSSALRTRGEFQRALLAFERVIDTSKADPNSRAEAAQGISALTKNLPNWNIDPSNEKILNLHLEMAHKPSDHLEEVLQELATRIRESSSDQLKIIPTINNSDNPDAPTNNSIALWLSASGNNTTSSAVITLRLARNDKEHLEAISLAVFKVIRNHLTQLGYPPASEDLIKGGDYLSRQITRLMWRDFAQSLHQPQNAPDAAREYPDESADLNSD
;
A
#
# COMPACT_ATOMS: atom_id res chain seq x y z
N MET A 1 84.51 -19.17 -3.75
CA MET A 1 84.00 -18.42 -2.60
C MET A 1 82.84 -19.24 -2.06
N GLU A 2 83.15 -20.17 -1.15
CA GLU A 2 83.10 -19.98 0.33
C GLU A 2 81.68 -20.39 0.81
N ILE A 3 81.46 -21.69 1.05
CA ILE A 3 81.30 -22.38 2.37
C ILE A 3 80.26 -21.63 3.24
N VAL A 4 79.16 -22.23 3.72
CA VAL A 4 79.10 -23.06 4.95
C VAL A 4 77.71 -23.70 5.05
N GLU A 5 77.69 -24.98 5.45
CA GLU A 5 76.53 -25.82 5.83
C GLU A 5 75.77 -25.24 7.04
N SER A 6 74.47 -25.53 7.18
CA SER A 6 73.92 -26.22 8.37
C SER A 6 72.40 -26.19 8.41
N GLU A 7 71.87 -27.31 8.87
CA GLU A 7 70.47 -27.59 9.16
C GLU A 7 69.98 -26.88 10.43
N ASP A 8 68.65 -26.79 10.49
CA ASP A 8 67.81 -27.09 11.67
C ASP A 8 67.38 -25.97 12.64
N SER A 9 66.16 -26.19 13.14
CA SER A 9 65.43 -25.61 14.27
C SER A 9 64.54 -24.37 14.06
N SER A 10 63.24 -24.68 14.19
CA SER A 10 62.07 -23.92 14.60
C SER A 10 62.29 -22.73 15.54
N ASP A 11 61.50 -21.65 15.39
CA ASP A 11 60.43 -21.31 16.33
C ASP A 11 59.71 -20.00 15.98
N PHE A 12 58.39 -20.01 16.19
CA PHE A 12 57.46 -18.90 16.07
C PHE A 12 57.77 -17.77 17.07
N ILE A 13 57.72 -16.49 16.64
CA ILE A 13 57.49 -15.36 17.57
C ILE A 13 56.50 -14.34 16.98
N ASP A 14 55.47 -14.09 17.78
CA ASP A 14 54.33 -13.18 17.66
C ASP A 14 54.76 -11.72 17.95
N LEU A 15 54.38 -10.79 17.06
CA LEU A 15 54.80 -9.38 17.05
C LEU A 15 53.59 -8.45 17.26
N SER A 16 52.82 -8.70 18.30
CA SER A 16 51.70 -7.85 18.71
C SER A 16 51.94 -7.20 20.08
N VAL A 17 53.09 -6.54 20.22
CA VAL A 17 53.33 -5.47 21.20
C VAL A 17 53.42 -4.19 20.39
N VAL A 18 52.56 -3.19 20.62
CA VAL A 18 52.86 -1.82 21.09
C VAL A 18 51.58 -1.06 20.65
N LEU A 19 50.62 -0.62 21.49
CA LEU A 19 50.63 0.52 22.43
C LEU A 19 49.31 0.50 23.24
N GLN A 20 49.38 0.56 24.57
CA GLN A 20 48.30 1.11 25.41
C GLN A 20 48.90 2.21 26.30
N PRO A 21 48.26 3.38 26.46
CA PRO A 21 48.66 4.35 27.46
C PRO A 21 48.09 4.00 28.85
N GLU A 22 48.95 4.05 29.88
CA GLU A 22 48.60 3.91 31.29
C GLU A 22 47.63 5.02 31.75
N ILE A 23 46.55 4.64 32.43
CA ILE A 23 45.78 5.56 33.28
C ILE A 23 45.99 5.11 34.73
N LYS A 24 46.74 5.93 35.47
CA LYS A 24 46.88 5.87 36.92
C LYS A 24 45.62 6.46 37.58
N ASP A 25 45.31 5.94 38.77
CA ASP A 25 44.24 6.33 39.70
C ASP A 25 42.93 5.53 39.60
N GLN A 26 42.96 4.31 40.14
CA GLN A 26 41.76 3.60 40.61
C GLN A 26 41.46 3.95 42.07
N PRO A 27 40.24 4.41 42.43
CA PRO A 27 39.76 4.28 43.80
C PRO A 27 39.38 2.82 44.08
N ASN A 28 39.95 2.28 45.15
CA ASN A 28 39.73 0.92 45.65
C ASN A 28 38.31 0.77 46.21
N ILE A 29 37.40 0.13 45.45
CA ILE A 29 36.08 -0.27 45.94
C ILE A 29 36.09 -1.79 46.14
N ASN A 30 36.78 -2.24 47.19
CA ASN A 30 36.53 -3.54 47.79
C ASN A 30 35.21 -3.46 48.57
N SER A 31 34.10 -3.70 47.89
CA SER A 31 32.82 -4.05 48.52
C SER A 31 32.26 -5.25 47.77
N PRO A 32 31.80 -6.32 48.46
CA PRO A 32 31.17 -7.44 47.77
C PRO A 32 29.95 -6.91 47.05
N ILE A 33 29.94 -7.03 45.71
CA ILE A 33 28.78 -6.73 44.88
C ILE A 33 27.68 -7.70 45.33
N GLN A 34 26.71 -7.20 46.09
CA GLN A 34 25.44 -7.89 46.27
C GLN A 34 24.79 -7.97 44.89
N GLN A 35 24.72 -9.17 44.31
CA GLN A 35 23.83 -9.43 43.19
C GLN A 35 22.41 -9.07 43.64
N PRO A 36 21.69 -8.17 42.94
CA PRO A 36 20.25 -8.16 43.05
C PRO A 36 19.77 -9.50 42.48
N GLU A 37 19.26 -10.35 43.36
CA GLU A 37 18.41 -11.46 42.94
C GLU A 37 17.20 -10.90 42.19
N THR A 38 16.72 -11.68 41.22
CA THR A 38 15.59 -11.42 40.30
C THR A 38 15.86 -10.42 39.18
N SER A 39 16.74 -10.83 38.25
CA SER A 39 16.52 -10.50 36.84
C SER A 39 15.31 -11.30 36.39
N ASP A 40 14.14 -10.65 36.35
CA ASP A 40 13.02 -11.16 35.58
C ASP A 40 13.52 -11.40 34.16
N LYS A 41 13.74 -12.68 33.82
CA LYS A 41 13.80 -13.12 32.44
C LYS A 41 12.48 -12.72 31.82
N ILE A 42 12.43 -11.53 31.23
CA ILE A 42 11.44 -11.16 30.23
C ILE A 42 11.68 -12.16 29.10
N THR A 43 10.99 -13.28 29.17
CA THR A 43 10.98 -14.26 28.09
C THR A 43 10.35 -13.49 26.93
N PRO A 44 11.06 -13.25 25.81
CA PRO A 44 10.44 -12.56 24.69
C PRO A 44 9.14 -13.31 24.36
N PRO A 45 8.02 -12.59 24.13
CA PRO A 45 6.75 -13.23 23.88
C PRO A 45 6.95 -14.28 22.80
N LYS A 46 6.52 -15.51 23.07
CA LYS A 46 6.67 -16.64 22.14
C LYS A 46 5.81 -16.33 20.92
N ILE A 47 6.43 -15.75 19.89
CA ILE A 47 5.80 -15.50 18.61
C ILE A 47 5.30 -16.85 18.08
N LYS A 48 3.99 -16.95 17.82
CA LYS A 48 3.41 -18.14 17.21
C LYS A 48 4.03 -18.28 15.83
N GLU A 49 4.66 -19.40 15.51
CA GLU A 49 5.20 -19.57 14.16
C GLU A 49 4.06 -19.64 13.13
N ILE A 50 4.34 -19.18 11.90
CA ILE A 50 3.45 -19.35 10.76
C ILE A 50 3.49 -20.83 10.35
N THR A 51 2.34 -21.48 10.40
CA THR A 51 2.16 -22.88 10.02
C THR A 51 2.10 -23.05 8.50
N GLU A 52 2.38 -24.27 8.00
CA GLU A 52 2.22 -24.60 6.57
C GLU A 52 0.83 -24.29 6.04
N PHE A 53 -0.20 -24.51 6.86
CA PHE A 53 -1.58 -24.21 6.49
C PHE A 53 -1.82 -22.70 6.29
N GLU A 54 -1.25 -21.85 7.15
CA GLU A 54 -1.39 -20.39 7.06
C GLU A 54 -0.66 -19.80 5.84
N LEU A 55 0.35 -20.48 5.31
CA LEU A 55 1.02 -20.08 4.07
C LEU A 55 0.14 -20.28 2.83
N GLY A 56 -0.86 -21.16 2.92
CA GLY A 56 -1.77 -21.53 1.84
C GLY A 56 -1.12 -22.42 0.78
N ASP A 57 -1.83 -22.63 -0.33
CA ASP A 57 -1.31 -23.40 -1.46
C ASP A 57 -0.22 -22.61 -2.20
N LEU A 58 1.04 -23.01 -2.05
CA LEU A 58 2.20 -22.40 -2.71
C LEU A 58 2.41 -22.87 -4.16
N VAL A 59 1.69 -23.90 -4.62
CA VAL A 59 1.83 -24.43 -5.98
C VAL A 59 1.06 -23.58 -6.99
N SER A 60 -0.13 -23.11 -6.59
CA SER A 60 -0.97 -22.26 -7.44
C SER A 60 -0.53 -20.79 -7.40
N ARG A 61 -0.89 -20.00 -8.43
CA ARG A 61 -0.76 -18.54 -8.37
C ARG A 61 -1.81 -17.96 -7.42
N PRO A 62 -1.46 -17.04 -6.52
CA PRO A 62 -2.43 -16.44 -5.60
C PRO A 62 -3.36 -15.47 -6.34
N GLY A 63 -4.59 -15.34 -5.86
CA GLY A 63 -5.49 -14.23 -6.20
C GLY A 63 -5.15 -12.96 -5.39
N LEU A 64 -5.67 -11.79 -5.81
CA LEU A 64 -5.50 -10.53 -5.06
C LEU A 64 -6.17 -10.54 -3.68
N ASP A 65 -7.14 -11.42 -3.48
CA ASP A 65 -7.89 -11.65 -2.25
C ASP A 65 -7.24 -12.69 -1.32
N ALA A 66 -6.08 -13.25 -1.70
CA ALA A 66 -5.37 -14.19 -0.86
C ALA A 66 -5.07 -13.59 0.53
N TYR A 67 -5.17 -14.43 1.55
CA TYR A 67 -4.97 -14.08 2.97
C TYR A 67 -6.00 -13.11 3.56
N ARG A 68 -7.09 -12.78 2.84
CA ARG A 68 -8.14 -11.89 3.38
C ARG A 68 -8.85 -12.47 4.60
N GLU A 69 -9.19 -13.76 4.59
CA GLU A 69 -9.80 -14.41 5.76
C GLU A 69 -8.83 -14.47 6.94
N PHE A 70 -7.55 -14.78 6.69
CA PHE A 70 -6.51 -14.74 7.70
C PHE A 70 -6.41 -13.35 8.34
N ALA A 71 -6.37 -12.30 7.52
CA ALA A 71 -6.30 -10.90 7.98
C ALA A 71 -7.53 -10.42 8.77
N ARG A 72 -8.71 -11.05 8.60
CA ARG A 72 -9.92 -10.73 9.38
C ARG A 72 -9.89 -11.39 10.76
N GLY A 73 -9.29 -12.57 10.88
CA GLY A 73 -9.25 -13.35 12.11
C GLY A 73 -8.04 -13.05 13.00
N GLU A 74 -6.96 -12.50 12.44
CA GLU A 74 -5.67 -12.34 13.11
C GLU A 74 -5.25 -10.86 13.27
N SER A 75 -4.23 -10.63 14.10
CA SER A 75 -3.66 -9.29 14.30
C SER A 75 -2.79 -8.83 13.11
N PRO A 76 -2.53 -7.51 12.97
CA PRO A 76 -1.56 -7.00 12.01
C PRO A 76 -0.17 -7.64 12.14
N ASP A 77 0.30 -7.91 13.37
CA ASP A 77 1.60 -8.56 13.64
C ASP A 77 1.70 -9.94 12.97
N ARG A 78 0.61 -10.71 12.97
CA ARG A 78 0.57 -12.01 12.29
C ARG A 78 0.71 -11.89 10.77
N LEU A 79 0.27 -10.78 10.17
CA LEU A 79 0.46 -10.52 8.73
C LEU A 79 1.92 -10.15 8.42
N PHE A 80 2.60 -9.44 9.32
CA PHE A 80 4.03 -9.17 9.21
C PHE A 80 4.86 -10.45 9.31
N GLU A 81 4.52 -11.33 10.26
CA GLU A 81 5.14 -12.65 10.41
C GLU A 81 4.89 -13.53 9.17
N LEU A 82 3.65 -13.54 8.65
CA LEU A 82 3.30 -14.23 7.40
C LEU A 82 4.15 -13.74 6.23
N SER A 83 4.26 -12.42 6.06
CA SER A 83 5.11 -11.80 5.03
C SER A 83 6.58 -12.20 5.20
N SER A 84 7.08 -12.24 6.44
CA SER A 84 8.44 -12.71 6.74
C SER A 84 8.66 -14.17 6.33
N ALA A 85 7.76 -15.07 6.75
CA ALA A 85 7.84 -16.49 6.43
C ALA A 85 7.78 -16.76 4.91
N LEU A 86 6.90 -16.06 4.19
CA LEU A 86 6.79 -16.15 2.73
C LEU A 86 8.07 -15.67 2.03
N ARG A 87 8.67 -14.56 2.48
CA ARG A 87 9.95 -14.08 1.91
C ARG A 87 11.10 -15.06 2.12
N THR A 88 11.21 -15.69 3.28
CA THR A 88 12.23 -16.73 3.54
C THR A 88 12.11 -17.91 2.59
N ARG A 89 10.90 -18.16 2.06
CA ARG A 89 10.62 -19.22 1.08
C ARG A 89 10.70 -18.77 -0.38
N GLY A 90 11.00 -17.50 -0.64
CA GLY A 90 11.04 -16.93 -1.99
C GLY A 90 9.67 -16.53 -2.56
N GLU A 91 8.61 -16.56 -1.75
CA GLU A 91 7.23 -16.28 -2.14
C GLU A 91 6.91 -14.78 -2.09
N PHE A 92 7.68 -13.97 -2.83
CA PHE A 92 7.64 -12.50 -2.73
C PHE A 92 6.29 -11.88 -3.12
N GLN A 93 5.59 -12.44 -4.10
CA GLN A 93 4.25 -11.95 -4.48
C GLN A 93 3.23 -12.17 -3.36
N ARG A 94 3.31 -13.31 -2.67
CA ARG A 94 2.44 -13.62 -1.53
C ARG A 94 2.79 -12.77 -0.31
N ALA A 95 4.08 -12.55 -0.07
CA ALA A 95 4.53 -11.65 0.98
C ALA A 95 4.02 -10.22 0.75
N LEU A 96 4.01 -9.75 -0.49
CA LEU A 96 3.41 -8.46 -0.86
C LEU A 96 1.91 -8.43 -0.55
N LEU A 97 1.16 -9.48 -0.89
CA LEU A 97 -0.27 -9.58 -0.57
C LEU A 97 -0.53 -9.52 0.94
N ALA A 98 0.32 -10.14 1.76
CA ALA A 98 0.22 -10.08 3.22
C ALA A 98 0.39 -8.65 3.75
N PHE A 99 1.32 -7.85 3.22
CA PHE A 99 1.41 -6.42 3.56
C PHE A 99 0.18 -5.64 3.08
N GLU A 100 -0.33 -5.91 1.89
CA GLU A 100 -1.55 -5.25 1.40
C GLU A 100 -2.76 -5.55 2.31
N ARG A 101 -2.86 -6.76 2.85
CA ARG A 101 -3.92 -7.12 3.82
C ARG A 101 -3.89 -6.26 5.09
N VAL A 102 -2.71 -5.79 5.51
CA VAL A 102 -2.57 -4.88 6.66
C VAL A 102 -3.28 -3.55 6.39
N ILE A 103 -3.25 -3.09 5.14
CA ILE A 103 -3.82 -1.80 4.73
C ILE A 103 -5.32 -1.91 4.42
N ASP A 104 -5.73 -3.00 3.76
CA ASP A 104 -7.07 -3.09 3.17
C ASP A 104 -8.06 -3.98 3.92
N THR A 105 -7.60 -4.82 4.85
CA THR A 105 -8.47 -5.81 5.51
C THR A 105 -8.37 -5.75 7.02
N SER A 106 -7.17 -5.65 7.58
CA SER A 106 -7.00 -5.69 9.03
C SER A 106 -7.40 -4.37 9.70
N LYS A 107 -7.59 -4.40 11.03
CA LYS A 107 -7.80 -3.21 11.86
C LYS A 107 -6.46 -2.61 12.33
N ALA A 108 -5.53 -2.43 11.40
CA ALA A 108 -4.20 -1.88 11.71
C ALA A 108 -4.28 -0.41 12.12
N ASP A 109 -3.49 -0.03 13.12
CA ASP A 109 -3.23 1.35 13.51
C ASP A 109 -2.33 2.07 12.48
N PRO A 110 -2.19 3.41 12.58
CA PRO A 110 -1.40 4.18 11.62
C PRO A 110 0.06 3.74 11.49
N ASN A 111 0.70 3.27 12.57
CA ASN A 111 2.10 2.84 12.52
C ASN A 111 2.24 1.54 11.75
N SER A 112 1.41 0.53 12.05
CA SER A 112 1.40 -0.72 11.27
C SER A 112 1.08 -0.48 9.80
N ARG A 113 0.17 0.45 9.47
CA ARG A 113 -0.09 0.80 8.06
C ARG A 113 1.12 1.44 7.39
N ALA A 114 1.83 2.31 8.11
CA ALA A 114 3.05 2.94 7.60
C ALA A 114 4.18 1.91 7.39
N GLU A 115 4.34 0.96 8.30
CA GLU A 115 5.29 -0.15 8.16
C GLU A 115 4.94 -1.04 6.95
N ALA A 116 3.66 -1.41 6.80
CA ALA A 116 3.21 -2.19 5.65
C ALA A 116 3.44 -1.44 4.32
N ALA A 117 3.20 -0.13 4.29
CA ALA A 117 3.48 0.70 3.12
C ALA A 117 4.99 0.72 2.75
N GLN A 118 5.88 0.72 3.74
CA GLN A 118 7.32 0.59 3.51
C GLN A 118 7.67 -0.80 2.96
N GLY A 119 7.08 -1.86 3.52
CA GLY A 119 7.23 -3.24 3.03
C GLY A 119 6.79 -3.40 1.58
N ILE A 120 5.64 -2.82 1.20
CA ILE A 120 5.14 -2.77 -0.18
C ILE A 120 6.16 -2.07 -1.07
N SER A 121 6.63 -0.87 -0.70
CA SER A 121 7.60 -0.12 -1.49
C SER A 121 8.92 -0.86 -1.70
N ALA A 122 9.36 -1.65 -0.72
CA ALA A 122 10.56 -2.46 -0.83
C ALA A 122 10.40 -3.66 -1.77
N LEU A 123 9.23 -4.33 -1.73
CA LEU A 123 8.98 -5.53 -2.55
C LEU A 123 8.62 -5.21 -3.99
N THR A 124 7.80 -4.18 -4.24
CA THR A 124 7.28 -3.88 -5.58
C THR A 124 8.38 -3.59 -6.60
N LYS A 125 9.53 -3.02 -6.17
CA LYS A 125 10.65 -2.68 -7.06
C LYS A 125 11.23 -3.88 -7.83
N ASN A 126 11.11 -5.08 -7.28
CA ASN A 126 11.72 -6.29 -7.83
C ASN A 126 10.68 -7.30 -8.33
N LEU A 127 9.40 -6.93 -8.30
CA LEU A 127 8.30 -7.79 -8.73
C LEU A 127 7.78 -7.33 -10.08
N PRO A 128 7.40 -8.26 -10.98
CA PRO A 128 6.67 -7.88 -12.18
C PRO A 128 5.31 -7.28 -11.81
N ASN A 129 4.77 -6.46 -12.72
CA ASN A 129 3.42 -5.94 -12.59
C ASN A 129 2.41 -7.09 -12.50
N TRP A 130 1.35 -6.87 -11.71
CA TRP A 130 0.32 -7.87 -11.46
C TRP A 130 -0.45 -8.20 -12.73
N ASN A 131 -0.84 -7.16 -13.48
CA ASN A 131 -1.35 -7.35 -14.83
C ASN A 131 -0.19 -7.32 -15.83
N ILE A 132 -0.09 -8.36 -16.66
CA ILE A 132 0.93 -8.47 -17.71
C ILE A 132 0.35 -8.28 -19.12
N ASP A 133 -0.97 -8.20 -19.23
CA ASP A 133 -1.68 -8.07 -20.50
C ASP A 133 -2.49 -6.77 -20.51
N PRO A 134 -2.08 -5.77 -21.30
CA PRO A 134 -2.78 -4.49 -21.40
C PRO A 134 -4.25 -4.60 -21.80
N SER A 135 -4.68 -5.69 -22.44
CA SER A 135 -6.09 -5.89 -22.80
C SER A 135 -6.99 -6.12 -21.59
N ASN A 136 -6.42 -6.51 -20.44
CA ASN A 136 -7.13 -6.69 -19.18
C ASN A 136 -7.23 -5.41 -18.33
N GLU A 137 -6.61 -4.30 -18.78
CA GLU A 137 -6.70 -3.02 -18.09
C GLU A 137 -8.15 -2.50 -18.08
N LYS A 138 -8.65 -2.15 -16.89
CA LYS A 138 -9.93 -1.44 -16.78
C LYS A 138 -9.72 0.04 -17.08
N ILE A 139 -10.48 0.56 -18.02
CA ILE A 139 -10.39 1.96 -18.44
C ILE A 139 -11.26 2.82 -17.53
N LEU A 140 -10.67 3.83 -16.91
CA LEU A 140 -11.37 4.88 -16.18
C LEU A 140 -11.04 6.24 -16.77
N ASN A 141 -12.01 7.15 -16.79
CA ASN A 141 -11.82 8.53 -17.19
C ASN A 141 -11.65 9.40 -15.94
N LEU A 142 -10.55 10.13 -15.87
CA LEU A 142 -10.31 11.16 -14.86
C LEU A 142 -10.81 12.48 -15.43
N HIS A 143 -11.96 12.94 -14.94
CA HIS A 143 -12.57 14.17 -15.38
C HIS A 143 -12.07 15.34 -14.55
N LEU A 144 -11.75 16.42 -15.24
CA LEU A 144 -11.40 17.70 -14.65
C LEU A 144 -12.24 18.79 -15.32
N GLU A 145 -13.15 19.41 -14.58
CA GLU A 145 -14.00 20.48 -15.07
C GLU A 145 -13.55 21.82 -14.51
N MET A 146 -13.32 22.77 -15.42
CA MET A 146 -12.82 24.10 -15.10
C MET A 146 -13.43 25.18 -15.99
N ALA A 147 -13.48 26.42 -15.50
CA ALA A 147 -14.12 27.50 -16.24
C ALA A 147 -13.29 28.02 -17.44
N HIS A 148 -11.96 27.90 -17.34
CA HIS A 148 -10.99 28.45 -18.28
C HIS A 148 -10.35 27.36 -19.13
N LYS A 149 -9.77 27.72 -20.27
CA LYS A 149 -8.93 26.81 -21.05
C LYS A 149 -7.78 26.24 -20.18
N PRO A 150 -7.51 24.92 -20.24
CA PRO A 150 -6.38 24.34 -19.51
C PRO A 150 -5.04 24.87 -20.01
N SER A 151 -4.06 24.94 -19.11
CA SER A 151 -2.66 25.16 -19.48
C SER A 151 -2.01 23.85 -19.90
N ASP A 152 -1.00 23.91 -20.77
CA ASP A 152 -0.20 22.75 -21.18
C ASP A 152 0.40 22.02 -19.96
N HIS A 153 0.84 22.79 -18.95
CA HIS A 153 1.32 22.24 -17.68
C HIS A 153 0.28 21.37 -16.95
N LEU A 154 -0.99 21.79 -16.95
CA LEU A 154 -2.05 21.01 -16.32
C LEU A 154 -2.31 19.70 -17.06
N GLU A 155 -2.23 19.71 -18.39
CA GLU A 155 -2.32 18.49 -19.20
C GLU A 155 -1.16 17.53 -18.91
N GLU A 156 0.08 18.03 -18.82
CA GLU A 156 1.25 17.24 -18.42
C GLU A 156 1.07 16.62 -17.03
N VAL A 157 0.62 17.41 -16.05
CA VAL A 157 0.36 16.94 -14.68
C VAL A 157 -0.68 15.81 -14.66
N LEU A 158 -1.74 15.92 -15.46
CA LEU A 158 -2.77 14.87 -15.51
C LEU A 158 -2.26 13.59 -16.18
N GLN A 159 -1.38 13.69 -17.17
CA GLN A 159 -0.74 12.51 -17.78
C GLN A 159 0.25 11.84 -16.83
N GLU A 160 1.02 12.63 -16.08
CA GLU A 160 1.91 12.11 -15.04
C GLU A 160 1.11 11.39 -13.94
N LEU A 161 -0.01 11.98 -13.51
CA LEU A 161 -0.92 11.35 -12.56
C LEU A 161 -1.53 10.05 -13.10
N ALA A 162 -1.96 10.03 -14.36
CA ALA A 162 -2.48 8.82 -15.00
C ALA A 162 -1.44 7.69 -15.02
N THR A 163 -0.17 8.03 -15.31
CA THR A 163 0.96 7.11 -15.25
C THR A 163 1.18 6.58 -13.83
N ARG A 164 1.20 7.48 -12.83
CA ARG A 164 1.37 7.11 -11.41
C ARG A 164 0.26 6.19 -10.91
N ILE A 165 -0.99 6.41 -11.33
CA ILE A 165 -2.12 5.52 -10.98
C ILE A 165 -1.95 4.16 -11.65
N ARG A 166 -1.58 4.11 -12.94
CA ARG A 166 -1.34 2.85 -13.66
C ARG A 166 -0.28 2.01 -12.95
N GLU A 167 0.87 2.62 -12.64
CA GLU A 167 1.96 1.98 -11.89
C GLU A 167 1.51 1.53 -10.49
N SER A 168 0.82 2.40 -9.74
CA SER A 168 0.31 2.09 -8.39
C SER A 168 -0.72 0.96 -8.39
N SER A 169 -1.52 0.85 -9.45
CA SER A 169 -2.47 -0.23 -9.65
C SER A 169 -1.82 -1.51 -10.14
N SER A 170 -0.52 -1.51 -10.42
CA SER A 170 0.23 -2.62 -11.01
C SER A 170 -0.35 -3.05 -12.36
N ASP A 171 -0.54 -2.05 -13.22
CA ASP A 171 -1.12 -2.13 -14.58
C ASP A 171 -2.55 -2.70 -14.63
N GLN A 172 -3.31 -2.63 -13.53
CA GLN A 172 -4.71 -3.04 -13.55
C GLN A 172 -5.61 -2.00 -14.21
N LEU A 173 -5.22 -0.73 -14.17
CA LEU A 173 -6.04 0.39 -14.62
C LEU A 173 -5.35 1.20 -15.71
N LYS A 174 -6.16 1.63 -16.68
CA LYS A 174 -5.79 2.67 -17.64
C LYS A 174 -6.60 3.93 -17.34
N ILE A 175 -5.92 5.00 -16.96
CA ILE A 175 -6.55 6.30 -16.70
C ILE A 175 -6.47 7.15 -17.96
N ILE A 176 -7.61 7.68 -18.40
CA ILE A 176 -7.71 8.64 -19.50
C ILE A 176 -8.09 10.00 -18.91
N PRO A 177 -7.15 10.96 -18.84
CA PRO A 177 -7.48 12.33 -18.48
C PRO A 177 -8.45 12.95 -19.48
N THR A 178 -9.50 13.61 -18.97
CA THR A 178 -10.48 14.35 -19.76
C THR A 178 -10.70 15.71 -19.12
N ILE A 179 -10.37 16.79 -19.84
CA ILE A 179 -10.59 18.15 -19.36
C ILE A 179 -11.81 18.73 -20.05
N ASN A 180 -12.82 19.08 -19.27
CA ASN A 180 -13.99 19.81 -19.73
C ASN A 180 -13.83 21.28 -19.33
N ASN A 181 -13.97 22.19 -20.29
CA ASN A 181 -13.92 23.61 -20.01
C ASN A 181 -15.05 24.39 -20.68
N SER A 182 -15.52 25.43 -19.99
CA SER A 182 -16.54 26.34 -20.52
C SER A 182 -15.98 27.53 -21.30
N ASP A 183 -14.65 27.67 -21.33
CA ASP A 183 -13.89 28.80 -21.90
C ASP A 183 -14.52 30.18 -21.59
N ASN A 184 -14.87 30.40 -20.32
CA ASN A 184 -15.56 31.61 -19.89
C ASN A 184 -14.54 32.70 -19.49
N PRO A 185 -14.33 33.74 -20.32
CA PRO A 185 -13.32 34.76 -20.08
C PRO A 185 -13.60 35.62 -18.84
N ASP A 186 -14.87 35.71 -18.42
CA ASP A 186 -15.29 36.50 -17.26
C ASP A 186 -15.17 35.74 -15.94
N ALA A 187 -14.77 34.46 -15.99
CA ALA A 187 -14.72 33.64 -14.80
C ALA A 187 -13.52 34.05 -13.91
N PRO A 188 -13.67 34.06 -12.58
CA PRO A 188 -12.59 34.48 -11.68
C PRO A 188 -11.28 33.69 -11.89
N THR A 189 -10.13 34.35 -11.76
CA THR A 189 -8.81 33.72 -11.97
C THR A 189 -8.46 32.66 -10.91
N ASN A 190 -9.25 32.54 -9.83
CA ASN A 190 -9.08 31.57 -8.75
C ASN A 190 -10.31 30.65 -8.66
N ASN A 191 -10.74 30.12 -9.80
CA ASN A 191 -11.89 29.24 -9.84
C ASN A 191 -11.56 27.87 -9.28
N SER A 192 -12.55 27.32 -8.59
CA SER A 192 -12.50 25.95 -8.15
C SER A 192 -12.62 25.01 -9.35
N ILE A 193 -11.91 23.90 -9.28
CA ILE A 193 -11.92 22.82 -10.26
C ILE A 193 -12.73 21.67 -9.66
N ALA A 194 -13.61 21.07 -10.46
CA ALA A 194 -14.31 19.84 -10.10
C ALA A 194 -13.56 18.64 -10.67
N LEU A 195 -13.38 17.60 -9.86
CA LEU A 195 -12.66 16.38 -10.22
C LEU A 195 -13.47 15.14 -9.83
N TRP A 196 -13.57 14.16 -10.73
CA TRP A 196 -14.17 12.86 -10.45
C TRP A 196 -13.61 11.78 -11.38
N LEU A 197 -13.82 10.51 -11.03
CA LEU A 197 -13.52 9.36 -11.87
C LEU A 197 -14.81 8.67 -12.33
N SER A 198 -14.80 8.13 -13.53
CA SER A 198 -15.92 7.34 -14.08
C SER A 198 -15.39 6.16 -14.88
N ALA A 199 -16.16 5.08 -14.97
CA ALA A 199 -15.85 3.99 -15.88
C ALA A 199 -16.20 4.35 -17.33
N SER A 200 -15.46 3.78 -18.28
CA SER A 200 -15.76 3.90 -19.71
C SER A 200 -16.90 2.95 -20.12
N GLY A 201 -17.84 3.44 -20.91
CA GLY A 201 -18.95 2.65 -21.47
C GLY A 201 -20.34 3.18 -21.14
N ASN A 202 -21.37 2.46 -21.57
CA ASN A 202 -22.77 2.77 -21.28
C ASN A 202 -23.17 2.16 -19.92
N ASN A 203 -24.05 2.83 -19.15
CA ASN A 203 -24.49 2.43 -17.81
C ASN A 203 -23.36 2.36 -16.75
N THR A 204 -22.46 3.34 -16.74
CA THR A 204 -21.39 3.46 -15.74
C THR A 204 -21.77 4.41 -14.61
N THR A 205 -21.20 4.17 -13.44
CA THR A 205 -21.31 5.05 -12.27
C THR A 205 -20.06 5.93 -12.18
N SER A 206 -20.21 7.12 -11.58
CA SER A 206 -19.11 8.04 -11.28
C SER A 206 -18.80 8.05 -9.79
N SER A 207 -17.55 8.33 -9.43
CA SER A 207 -17.20 8.69 -8.08
C SER A 207 -17.88 9.99 -7.66
N ALA A 208 -17.87 10.28 -6.36
CA ALA A 208 -18.22 11.61 -5.88
C ALA A 208 -17.31 12.68 -6.53
N VAL A 209 -17.88 13.84 -6.81
CA VAL A 209 -17.15 15.02 -7.29
C VAL A 209 -16.46 15.69 -6.11
N ILE A 210 -15.15 15.93 -6.24
CA ILE A 210 -14.40 16.76 -5.31
C ILE A 210 -14.09 18.09 -5.95
N THR A 211 -14.26 19.16 -5.17
CA THR A 211 -13.92 20.51 -5.59
C THR A 211 -12.60 20.92 -4.94
N LEU A 212 -11.62 21.36 -5.74
CA LEU A 212 -10.32 21.81 -5.27
C LEU A 212 -9.95 23.15 -5.89
N ARG A 213 -9.04 23.88 -5.23
CA ARG A 213 -8.43 25.09 -5.77
C ARG A 213 -6.94 24.84 -5.93
N LEU A 214 -6.45 25.00 -7.15
CA LEU A 214 -5.02 24.86 -7.42
C LEU A 214 -4.30 26.13 -6.98
N ALA A 215 -3.11 25.96 -6.42
CA ALA A 215 -2.24 27.08 -6.13
C ALA A 215 -1.87 27.80 -7.44
N ARG A 216 -1.60 29.10 -7.36
CA ARG A 216 -1.07 29.86 -8.51
C ARG A 216 0.32 29.39 -8.96
N ASN A 217 1.00 28.62 -8.11
CA ASN A 217 2.28 28.02 -8.40
C ASN A 217 2.08 26.59 -8.90
N ASP A 218 2.51 26.36 -10.11
CA ASP A 218 2.38 25.11 -10.87
C ASP A 218 3.10 23.91 -10.23
N LYS A 219 4.13 24.19 -9.39
CA LYS A 219 4.95 23.15 -8.73
C LYS A 219 4.17 22.23 -7.78
N GLU A 220 3.00 22.65 -7.30
CA GLU A 220 2.22 21.88 -6.33
C GLU A 220 0.99 21.20 -6.96
N HIS A 221 0.74 21.38 -8.26
CA HIS A 221 -0.47 20.87 -8.91
C HIS A 221 -0.53 19.35 -8.87
N LEU A 222 0.57 18.66 -9.19
CA LEU A 222 0.60 17.19 -9.18
C LEU A 222 0.24 16.63 -7.80
N GLU A 223 0.85 17.14 -6.75
CA GLU A 223 0.60 16.66 -5.38
C GLU A 223 -0.81 17.02 -4.90
N ALA A 224 -1.33 18.20 -5.25
CA ALA A 224 -2.69 18.61 -4.91
C ALA A 224 -3.74 17.73 -5.60
N ILE A 225 -3.58 17.45 -6.90
CA ILE A 225 -4.50 16.62 -7.68
C ILE A 225 -4.37 15.15 -7.26
N SER A 226 -3.15 14.66 -7.02
CA SER A 226 -2.91 13.30 -6.51
C SER A 226 -3.62 13.06 -5.17
N LEU A 227 -3.53 14.03 -4.26
CA LEU A 227 -4.22 13.97 -2.97
C LEU A 227 -5.75 14.03 -3.13
N ALA A 228 -6.26 14.84 -4.06
CA ALA A 228 -7.70 14.90 -4.35
C ALA A 228 -8.21 13.55 -4.89
N VAL A 229 -7.50 12.95 -5.85
CA VAL A 229 -7.82 11.62 -6.38
C VAL A 229 -7.78 10.56 -5.29
N PHE A 230 -6.74 10.56 -4.45
CA PHE A 230 -6.64 9.66 -3.30
C PHE A 230 -7.87 9.77 -2.39
N LYS A 231 -8.28 10.99 -2.02
CA LYS A 231 -9.46 11.23 -1.18
C LYS A 231 -10.74 10.71 -1.83
N VAL A 232 -10.94 10.97 -3.13
CA VAL A 232 -12.10 10.49 -3.89
C VAL A 232 -12.19 8.96 -3.85
N ILE A 233 -11.07 8.28 -4.13
CA ILE A 233 -11.02 6.81 -4.16
C ILE A 233 -11.23 6.23 -2.77
N ARG A 234 -10.53 6.74 -1.75
CA ARG A 234 -10.65 6.21 -0.38
C ARG A 234 -12.04 6.44 0.20
N ASN A 235 -12.67 7.57 -0.06
CA ASN A 235 -14.06 7.82 0.35
C ASN A 235 -15.01 6.80 -0.29
N HIS A 236 -14.85 6.53 -1.59
CA HIS A 236 -15.64 5.50 -2.28
C HIS A 236 -15.39 4.10 -1.72
N LEU A 237 -14.13 3.73 -1.45
CA LEU A 237 -13.77 2.44 -0.86
C LEU A 237 -14.33 2.27 0.55
N THR A 238 -14.39 3.33 1.36
CA THR A 238 -15.04 3.28 2.67
C THR A 238 -16.52 2.93 2.55
N GLN A 239 -17.22 3.43 1.52
CA GLN A 239 -18.61 3.02 1.23
C GLN A 239 -18.72 1.55 0.82
N LEU A 240 -17.66 0.96 0.27
CA LEU A 240 -17.55 -0.48 -0.03
C LEU A 240 -17.11 -1.33 1.17
N GLY A 241 -16.97 -0.73 2.37
CA GLY A 241 -16.62 -1.44 3.60
C GLY A 241 -15.12 -1.57 3.89
N TYR A 242 -14.26 -0.89 3.13
CA TYR A 242 -12.83 -0.80 3.46
C TYR A 242 -12.58 0.08 4.69
N PRO A 243 -11.52 -0.20 5.49
CA PRO A 243 -11.13 0.67 6.59
C PRO A 243 -10.90 2.11 6.11
N PRO A 244 -11.28 3.14 6.87
CA PRO A 244 -11.05 4.53 6.49
C PRO A 244 -9.56 4.85 6.39
N ALA A 245 -9.19 5.80 5.53
CA ALA A 245 -7.83 6.33 5.45
C ALA A 245 -7.49 7.16 6.71
N SER A 246 -6.19 7.35 6.99
CA SER A 246 -5.78 8.30 8.02
C SER A 246 -6.15 9.72 7.62
N GLU A 247 -6.60 10.54 8.58
CA GLU A 247 -6.84 11.96 8.37
C GLU A 247 -5.54 12.78 8.39
N ASP A 248 -4.50 12.26 9.05
CA ASP A 248 -3.18 12.88 9.18
C ASP A 248 -2.32 12.64 7.94
N LEU A 249 -2.71 13.25 6.82
CA LEU A 249 -1.98 13.17 5.55
C LEU A 249 -0.90 14.27 5.50
N ILE A 250 0.36 13.85 5.52
CA ILE A 250 1.54 14.69 5.28
C ILE A 250 1.53 15.24 3.83
N LYS A 251 1.86 16.51 3.64
CA LYS A 251 2.00 17.10 2.30
C LYS A 251 3.12 16.40 1.51
N GLY A 252 2.88 16.07 0.24
CA GLY A 252 3.87 15.40 -0.63
C GLY A 252 3.99 13.88 -0.42
N GLY A 253 3.05 13.26 0.29
CA GLY A 253 3.03 11.82 0.49
C GLY A 253 2.54 11.07 -0.75
N ASP A 254 3.20 9.97 -1.10
CA ASP A 254 2.79 9.09 -2.19
C ASP A 254 1.64 8.16 -1.78
N TYR A 255 0.44 8.72 -1.64
CA TYR A 255 -0.71 8.00 -1.12
C TYR A 255 -1.32 6.99 -2.08
N LEU A 256 -1.21 7.25 -3.39
CA LEU A 256 -1.79 6.39 -4.43
C LEU A 256 -1.11 5.02 -4.47
N SER A 257 0.22 4.96 -4.28
CA SER A 257 0.98 3.71 -4.27
C SER A 257 1.05 3.05 -2.88
N ARG A 258 0.99 3.85 -1.81
CA ARG A 258 1.25 3.39 -0.43
C ARG A 258 0.01 3.08 0.39
N GLN A 259 -1.14 3.65 0.04
CA GLN A 259 -2.37 3.53 0.83
C GLN A 259 -3.59 3.05 0.03
N ILE A 260 -3.41 2.74 -1.25
CA ILE A 260 -4.41 2.05 -2.07
C ILE A 260 -3.75 0.77 -2.58
N THR A 261 -4.22 -0.38 -2.10
CA THR A 261 -3.68 -1.69 -2.49
C THR A 261 -4.17 -2.09 -3.88
N ARG A 262 -3.52 -3.07 -4.50
CA ARG A 262 -3.97 -3.62 -5.79
C ARG A 262 -5.41 -4.14 -5.74
N LEU A 263 -5.81 -4.73 -4.62
CA LEU A 263 -7.20 -5.16 -4.41
C LEU A 263 -8.16 -3.97 -4.37
N MET A 264 -7.82 -2.91 -3.63
CA MET A 264 -8.64 -1.70 -3.57
C MET A 264 -8.80 -1.05 -4.96
N TRP A 265 -7.72 -0.98 -5.75
CA TRP A 265 -7.78 -0.46 -7.12
C TRP A 265 -8.76 -1.25 -7.98
N ARG A 266 -8.68 -2.58 -7.92
CA ARG A 266 -9.59 -3.47 -8.65
C ARG A 266 -11.05 -3.26 -8.24
N ASP A 267 -11.32 -3.29 -6.94
CA ASP A 267 -12.67 -3.24 -6.42
C ASP A 267 -13.30 -1.84 -6.65
N PHE A 268 -12.53 -0.76 -6.54
CA PHE A 268 -12.94 0.59 -6.95
C PHE A 268 -13.28 0.65 -8.44
N ALA A 269 -12.44 0.11 -9.31
CA ALA A 269 -12.74 0.12 -10.74
C ALA A 269 -13.98 -0.73 -11.06
N GLN A 270 -14.15 -1.86 -10.40
CA GLN A 270 -15.33 -2.72 -10.58
C GLN A 270 -16.62 -2.03 -10.15
N SER A 271 -16.62 -1.32 -9.03
CA SER A 271 -17.82 -0.62 -8.54
C SER A 271 -18.29 0.51 -9.46
N LEU A 272 -17.39 1.11 -10.25
CA LEU A 272 -17.77 2.10 -11.26
C LEU A 272 -18.36 1.48 -12.53
N HIS A 273 -18.01 0.23 -12.86
CA HIS A 273 -18.54 -0.49 -14.02
C HIS A 273 -19.87 -1.20 -13.73
N GLN A 274 -20.24 -1.35 -12.46
CA GLN A 274 -21.52 -1.90 -12.06
C GLN A 274 -22.46 -0.74 -11.71
N PRO A 275 -23.67 -0.66 -12.27
CA PRO A 275 -24.67 0.26 -11.75
C PRO A 275 -24.92 -0.10 -10.28
N GLN A 276 -24.87 0.89 -9.39
CA GLN A 276 -25.39 0.71 -8.04
C GLN A 276 -26.85 0.30 -8.19
N ASN A 277 -27.16 -0.98 -8.01
CA ASN A 277 -28.53 -1.43 -7.90
C ASN A 277 -29.16 -0.60 -6.76
N ALA A 278 -30.13 0.24 -7.12
CA ALA A 278 -30.87 1.03 -6.16
C ALA A 278 -31.42 0.11 -5.07
N PRO A 279 -31.41 0.53 -3.79
CA PRO A 279 -32.04 -0.23 -2.73
C PRO A 279 -33.56 -0.04 -2.84
N ASP A 280 -34.18 -0.64 -3.85
CA ASP A 280 -35.65 -0.77 -3.98
C ASP A 280 -35.99 -1.70 -5.15
N ALA A 281 -35.48 -2.94 -5.09
CA ALA A 281 -36.26 -4.05 -5.63
C ALA A 281 -37.06 -4.59 -4.46
N ALA A 282 -38.26 -4.04 -4.31
CA ALA A 282 -39.28 -4.56 -3.43
C ALA A 282 -39.30 -6.09 -3.52
N ARG A 283 -39.35 -6.73 -2.36
CA ARG A 283 -39.71 -8.13 -2.23
C ARG A 283 -41.02 -8.33 -2.99
N GLU A 284 -40.95 -8.85 -4.22
CA GLU A 284 -42.07 -9.56 -4.80
C GLU A 284 -42.25 -10.80 -3.94
N TYR A 285 -43.12 -10.68 -2.95
CA TYR A 285 -43.78 -11.82 -2.35
C TYR A 285 -44.53 -12.51 -3.50
N PRO A 286 -44.30 -13.81 -3.76
CA PRO A 286 -45.20 -14.54 -4.61
C PRO A 286 -46.56 -14.56 -3.92
N ASP A 287 -47.54 -14.01 -4.63
CA ASP A 287 -48.94 -13.97 -4.23
C ASP A 287 -49.45 -15.42 -4.18
N GLU A 288 -49.48 -15.99 -2.98
CA GLU A 288 -50.06 -17.31 -2.73
C GLU A 288 -51.60 -17.17 -2.68
N SER A 289 -52.20 -16.90 -3.85
CA SER A 289 -53.63 -17.10 -4.05
C SER A 289 -53.87 -18.57 -4.37
N ALA A 290 -53.98 -19.35 -3.29
CA ALA A 290 -54.59 -20.67 -3.32
C ALA A 290 -56.08 -20.51 -3.66
N ASP A 291 -56.42 -20.58 -4.94
CA ASP A 291 -57.79 -20.85 -5.36
C ASP A 291 -58.10 -22.33 -5.07
N LEU A 292 -58.70 -22.52 -3.89
CA LEU A 292 -59.60 -23.62 -3.58
C LEU A 292 -60.75 -23.61 -4.60
N ASN A 293 -60.78 -24.59 -5.48
CA ASN A 293 -62.03 -25.04 -6.10
C ASN A 293 -62.18 -26.54 -5.90
N SER A 294 -62.86 -26.88 -4.82
CA SER A 294 -63.66 -28.10 -4.70
C SER A 294 -65.09 -27.72 -5.09
N ASP A 295 -65.57 -28.26 -6.21
CA ASP A 295 -66.87 -28.92 -6.37
C ASP A 295 -66.98 -29.52 -7.79
#